data_AF-A0AAJ0CZ91-F1
#
_entry.id   AF-A0AAJ0CZ91-F1
#
_cell.length_a   1.000
_cell.length_b   1.000
_cell.length_c   1.000
_cell.angle_alpha   90.00
_cell.angle_beta   90.00
_cell.angle_gamma   90.00
#
_symmetry.space_group_name_H-M   'P 1'
#
loop_
_entity.id
_entity.type
_entity.pdbx_description
1 polymer ?
#
loop_
_entity_poly.entity_id
_entity_poly.type
_entity_poly.pdbx_seq_one_letter_code
_entity_poly.pdbx_strand_id
1 'polypeptide(L)'
;MSLSANTSPTLDNVTPKPEMPVETGAPGTPDRLLFIQSFSGDFSDELRVFDLSPCVCPSTFTEIRSNKFYGAVETAAKDRQNDRSAWAYELKRETFSSNLQIHDASDGGDVAADLDLTILKRYGTWKLKFPPGSRHSIHDLDIRAVSILRKQETFVKDGILYMWDMTGGGKRGALHKTVGGKKALIAEFVAKSWFKNSCVLAVDTKEVDDVVALGTCVAALNRDV
;
A
#
# COMPACT_ATOMS: atom_id res chain seq x y z
N MET A 1 -70.00 -10.70 35.57
CA MET A 1 -68.61 -10.54 36.02
C MET A 1 -67.73 -11.38 35.10
N SER A 2 -66.88 -10.72 34.31
CA SER A 2 -65.61 -11.19 33.73
C SER A 2 -65.18 -10.15 32.70
N LEU A 3 -64.23 -9.31 33.09
CA LEU A 3 -63.61 -8.27 32.27
C LEU A 3 -62.49 -8.89 31.43
N SER A 4 -62.59 -8.79 30.11
CA SER A 4 -61.51 -9.17 29.19
C SER A 4 -60.59 -7.97 28.99
N ALA A 5 -59.32 -8.11 29.36
CA ALA A 5 -58.29 -7.09 29.22
C ALA A 5 -57.82 -6.99 27.76
N ASN A 6 -57.84 -5.76 27.24
CA ASN A 6 -57.16 -5.37 26.01
C ASN A 6 -55.68 -5.15 26.31
N THR A 7 -54.80 -5.94 25.70
CA THR A 7 -53.35 -5.70 25.69
C THR A 7 -52.97 -4.98 24.40
N SER A 8 -52.56 -3.72 24.52
CA SER A 8 -51.87 -2.98 23.46
C SER A 8 -50.45 -3.52 23.25
N PRO A 9 -49.95 -3.65 22.01
CA PRO A 9 -48.56 -4.00 21.76
C PRO A 9 -47.63 -2.80 21.95
N THR A 10 -46.55 -3.06 22.67
CA THR A 10 -45.44 -2.18 23.04
C THR A 10 -44.64 -1.72 21.81
N LEU A 11 -44.24 -0.45 21.80
CA LEU A 11 -43.35 0.17 20.81
C LEU A 11 -42.04 -0.63 20.63
N ASP A 12 -41.70 -0.92 19.38
CA ASP A 12 -40.39 -1.41 18.98
C ASP A 12 -39.31 -0.36 19.26
N ASN A 13 -38.38 -0.68 20.16
CA ASN A 13 -37.11 0.01 20.30
C ASN A 13 -36.24 -0.30 19.07
N VAL A 14 -36.31 0.56 18.06
CA VAL A 14 -35.36 0.56 16.94
C VAL A 14 -34.03 1.07 17.47
N THR A 15 -33.11 0.15 17.74
CA THR A 15 -31.69 0.45 17.99
C THR A 15 -31.15 1.26 16.82
N PRO A 16 -30.62 2.49 17.02
CA PRO A 16 -30.03 3.25 15.94
C PRO A 16 -28.83 2.49 15.37
N LYS A 17 -28.92 2.20 14.07
CA LYS A 17 -27.81 1.66 13.26
C LYS A 17 -26.61 2.60 13.44
N PRO A 18 -25.40 2.11 13.75
CA PRO A 18 -24.23 2.97 13.85
C PRO A 18 -24.03 3.65 12.49
N GLU A 19 -24.23 4.97 12.46
CA GLU A 19 -23.84 5.81 11.33
C GLU A 19 -22.33 5.69 11.18
N MET A 20 -21.91 5.06 10.08
CA MET A 20 -20.50 5.06 9.73
C MET A 20 -20.07 6.51 9.50
N PRO A 21 -18.90 6.93 10.02
CA PRO A 21 -18.39 8.26 9.78
C PRO A 21 -18.37 8.53 8.27
N VAL A 22 -18.99 9.64 7.87
CA VAL A 22 -18.93 10.12 6.49
C VAL A 22 -17.51 10.61 6.25
N GLU A 23 -16.62 9.70 5.86
CA GLU A 23 -15.28 10.05 5.42
C GLU A 23 -15.38 10.85 4.12
N THR A 24 -15.07 12.14 4.23
CA THR A 24 -14.94 13.05 3.10
C THR A 24 -13.77 12.63 2.22
N GLY A 25 -13.98 12.56 0.91
CA GLY A 25 -12.93 12.30 -0.09
C GLY A 25 -11.92 13.45 -0.28
N ALA A 26 -11.48 14.09 0.82
CA ALA A 26 -10.36 15.00 0.80
C ALA A 26 -9.07 14.22 0.55
N PRO A 27 -8.09 14.78 -0.18
CA PRO A 27 -6.79 14.15 -0.32
C PRO A 27 -6.12 14.01 1.05
N GLY A 28 -5.50 12.85 1.28
CA GLY A 28 -4.69 12.62 2.47
C GLY A 28 -3.46 13.51 2.52
N THR A 29 -2.74 13.44 3.63
CA THR A 29 -1.43 14.11 3.78
C THR A 29 -0.38 13.04 4.03
N PRO A 30 0.68 12.96 3.22
CA PRO A 30 1.71 11.94 3.44
C PRO A 30 2.39 12.17 4.80
N ASP A 31 2.44 11.12 5.61
CA ASP A 31 3.15 11.10 6.90
C ASP A 31 4.30 10.08 6.91
N ARG A 32 4.37 9.24 5.88
CA ARG A 32 5.40 8.21 5.68
C ARG A 32 6.07 8.37 4.33
N LEU A 33 7.40 8.31 4.32
CA LEU A 33 8.23 8.32 3.12
C LEU A 33 9.17 7.12 3.11
N LEU A 34 8.93 6.20 2.18
CA LEU A 34 9.71 5.00 1.99
C LEU A 34 10.58 5.12 0.73
N PHE A 35 11.85 4.75 0.84
CA PHE A 35 12.73 4.58 -0.31
C PHE A 35 12.98 3.09 -0.55
N ILE A 36 12.51 2.59 -1.69
CA ILE A 36 12.63 1.19 -2.11
C ILE A 36 13.82 1.08 -3.05
N GLN A 37 14.83 0.33 -2.65
CA GLN A 37 16.04 0.10 -3.42
C GLN A 37 16.08 -1.35 -3.94
N SER A 38 16.16 -1.50 -5.27
CA SER A 38 16.45 -2.79 -5.91
C SER A 38 17.95 -3.00 -6.11
N PHE A 39 18.39 -4.24 -5.94
CA PHE A 39 19.77 -4.67 -6.20
C PHE A 39 19.96 -5.36 -7.55
N SER A 40 18.90 -5.92 -8.14
CA SER A 40 18.96 -6.70 -9.39
C SER A 40 18.56 -5.94 -10.65
N GLY A 41 17.96 -4.76 -10.51
CA GLY A 41 17.50 -3.96 -11.66
C GLY A 41 16.03 -4.17 -12.04
N ASP A 42 15.28 -5.00 -11.31
CA ASP A 42 13.82 -5.06 -11.31
C ASP A 42 13.25 -5.03 -9.87
N PHE A 43 11.93 -5.03 -9.69
CA PHE A 43 11.33 -5.04 -8.35
C PHE A 43 10.94 -6.46 -7.89
N SER A 44 11.51 -7.48 -8.52
CA SER A 44 11.15 -8.89 -8.34
C SER A 44 12.13 -9.67 -7.46
N ASP A 45 13.27 -9.09 -7.10
CA ASP A 45 14.28 -9.71 -6.23
C ASP A 45 14.41 -9.00 -4.88
N GLU A 46 15.57 -9.11 -4.25
CA GLU A 46 15.86 -8.47 -2.96
C GLU A 46 15.70 -6.96 -3.03
N LEU A 47 14.77 -6.43 -2.23
CA LEU A 47 14.56 -4.99 -2.06
C LEU A 47 14.86 -4.59 -0.62
N ARG A 48 15.49 -3.43 -0.46
CA ARG A 48 15.63 -2.78 0.85
C ARG A 48 14.75 -1.55 0.89
N VAL A 49 14.03 -1.39 1.99
CA VAL A 49 13.12 -0.28 2.20
C VAL A 49 13.60 0.56 3.37
N PHE A 50 13.96 1.80 3.10
CA PHE A 50 14.40 2.76 4.10
C PHE A 50 13.22 3.65 4.47
N ASP A 51 12.98 3.81 5.78
CA ASP A 51 12.08 4.86 6.26
C ASP A 51 12.87 6.16 6.39
N LEU A 52 12.51 7.11 5.52
CA LEU A 52 13.14 8.42 5.44
C LEU A 52 12.24 9.54 5.96
N SER A 53 11.05 9.21 6.46
CA SER A 53 10.12 10.16 7.07
C SER A 53 10.79 11.05 8.14
N PRO A 54 11.71 10.53 8.99
CA PRO A 54 12.43 11.35 9.97
C PRO A 54 13.43 12.36 9.38
N CYS A 55 13.82 12.21 8.11
CA CYS A 55 14.84 13.04 7.45
C CYS A 55 14.24 13.96 6.40
N VAL A 56 13.28 13.45 5.66
CA VAL A 56 12.66 14.11 4.52
C VAL A 56 11.18 13.79 4.59
N CYS A 57 10.34 14.80 4.73
CA CYS A 57 8.90 14.64 4.74
C CYS A 57 8.30 15.51 3.63
N PRO A 58 7.59 14.94 2.65
CA PRO A 58 6.92 15.73 1.63
C PRO A 58 5.74 16.48 2.26
N SER A 59 5.56 17.74 1.90
CA SER A 59 4.37 18.51 2.30
C SER A 59 3.13 18.07 1.52
N THR A 60 3.32 17.49 0.33
CA THR A 60 2.24 16.95 -0.52
C THR A 60 2.73 15.73 -1.29
N PHE A 61 1.82 14.83 -1.68
CA PHE A 61 2.18 13.69 -2.53
C PHE A 61 2.91 14.10 -3.82
N THR A 62 2.51 15.21 -4.44
CA THR A 62 3.09 15.64 -5.72
C THR A 62 4.52 16.14 -5.60
N GLU A 63 4.99 16.48 -4.39
CA GLU A 63 6.34 16.99 -4.16
C GLU A 63 7.41 15.95 -4.54
N ILE A 64 7.12 14.66 -4.35
CA ILE A 64 8.04 13.55 -4.67
C ILE A 64 8.32 13.44 -6.19
N ARG A 65 7.49 14.08 -7.04
CA ARG A 65 7.70 14.16 -8.50
C ARG A 65 8.86 15.09 -8.87
N SER A 66 9.24 16.00 -7.97
CA SER A 66 10.31 16.96 -8.22
C SER A 66 11.66 16.26 -8.22
N ASN A 67 12.46 16.47 -9.27
CA ASN A 67 13.83 15.96 -9.35
C ASN A 67 14.69 16.42 -8.17
N LYS A 68 14.46 17.64 -7.66
CA LYS A 68 15.16 18.18 -6.50
C LYS A 68 14.83 17.39 -5.23
N PHE A 69 13.54 17.14 -5.00
CA PHE A 69 13.09 16.37 -3.84
C PHE A 69 13.60 14.93 -3.93
N TYR A 70 13.40 14.27 -5.07
CA TYR A 70 13.89 12.92 -5.30
C TYR A 70 15.40 12.81 -5.08
N GLY A 71 16.19 13.78 -5.56
CA GLY A 71 17.63 13.82 -5.34
C GLY A 71 18.00 13.95 -3.85
N ALA A 72 17.24 14.71 -3.06
CA ALA A 72 17.43 14.78 -1.61
C ALA A 72 17.12 13.44 -0.92
N VAL A 73 16.06 12.75 -1.35
CA VAL A 73 15.71 11.40 -0.87
C VAL A 73 16.80 10.39 -1.21
N GLU A 74 17.34 10.41 -2.43
CA GLU A 74 18.45 9.54 -2.84
C GLU A 74 19.71 9.79 -2.01
N THR A 75 20.05 11.05 -1.71
CA THR A 75 21.18 11.38 -0.84
C THR A 75 20.96 10.85 0.57
N ALA A 76 19.78 11.10 1.16
CA ALA A 76 19.45 10.60 2.49
C ALA A 76 19.48 9.06 2.57
N ALA A 77 19.01 8.37 1.52
CA ALA A 77 19.08 6.92 1.42
C ALA A 77 20.53 6.41 1.33
N LYS A 78 21.39 7.07 0.55
CA LYS A 78 22.81 6.71 0.42
C LYS A 78 23.56 6.86 1.73
N ASP A 79 23.28 7.92 2.49
CA ASP A 79 23.90 8.15 3.80
C ASP A 79 23.55 7.05 4.81
N ARG A 80 22.40 6.39 4.61
CA ARG A 80 21.86 5.34 5.49
C ARG A 80 21.99 3.92 4.93
N GLN A 81 22.56 3.73 3.74
CA GLN A 81 22.55 2.44 3.05
C GLN A 81 23.26 1.31 3.83
N ASN A 82 24.24 1.68 4.68
CA ASN A 82 25.01 0.77 5.51
C ASN A 82 24.48 0.66 6.94
N ASP A 83 23.51 1.50 7.31
CA ASP A 83 22.87 1.47 8.62
C ASP A 83 21.64 0.56 8.55
N ARG A 84 21.79 -0.69 8.99
CA ARG A 84 20.67 -1.65 9.03
C ARG A 84 19.52 -1.19 9.91
N SER A 85 19.80 -0.41 10.97
CA SER A 85 18.76 0.10 11.86
C SER A 85 17.85 1.13 11.18
N ALA A 86 18.27 1.68 10.03
CA ALA A 86 17.48 2.58 9.21
C ALA A 86 16.55 1.85 8.22
N TRP A 87 16.61 0.51 8.15
CA TRP A 87 15.74 -0.25 7.26
C TRP A 87 14.40 -0.49 7.96
N ALA A 88 13.32 -0.05 7.32
CA ALA A 88 11.98 -0.34 7.80
C ALA A 88 11.55 -1.75 7.40
N TYR A 89 11.86 -2.13 6.15
CA TYR A 89 11.48 -3.43 5.62
C TYR A 89 12.57 -4.01 4.73
N GLU A 90 12.61 -5.33 4.67
CA GLU A 90 13.43 -6.08 3.73
C GLU A 90 12.53 -7.03 2.93
N LEU A 91 12.55 -6.94 1.61
CA LEU A 91 11.80 -7.85 0.76
C LEU A 91 12.75 -8.90 0.20
N LYS A 92 12.47 -10.18 0.47
CA LYS A 92 13.29 -11.32 0.02
C LYS A 92 12.46 -12.30 -0.76
N ARG A 93 13.03 -12.81 -1.84
CA ARG A 93 12.44 -13.92 -2.60
C ARG A 93 12.82 -15.22 -1.91
N GLU A 94 11.84 -16.08 -1.62
CA GLU A 94 12.13 -17.43 -1.18
C GLU A 94 12.80 -18.23 -2.31
N THR A 95 13.79 -19.06 -1.95
CA THR A 95 14.54 -19.84 -2.94
C THR A 95 13.60 -20.73 -3.76
N PHE A 96 13.68 -20.63 -5.09
CA PHE A 96 12.80 -21.31 -6.06
C PHE A 96 11.31 -20.90 -6.01
N SER A 97 10.97 -19.83 -5.29
CA SER A 97 9.61 -19.30 -5.21
C SER A 97 9.40 -18.09 -6.13
N SER A 98 8.13 -17.86 -6.50
CA SER A 98 7.68 -16.59 -7.06
C SER A 98 7.19 -15.62 -5.99
N ASN A 99 7.26 -16.00 -4.72
CA ASN A 99 6.82 -15.19 -3.61
C ASN A 99 7.93 -14.25 -3.13
N LEU A 100 7.53 -13.05 -2.74
CA LEU A 100 8.37 -12.03 -2.16
C LEU A 100 7.88 -11.75 -0.73
N GLN A 101 8.65 -12.17 0.26
CA GLN A 101 8.33 -11.95 1.67
C GLN A 101 8.80 -10.57 2.12
N ILE A 102 7.91 -9.82 2.75
CA ILE A 102 8.19 -8.54 3.39
C ILE A 102 8.49 -8.81 4.86
N HIS A 103 9.72 -8.55 5.29
CA HIS A 103 10.18 -8.70 6.66
C HIS A 103 10.23 -7.33 7.36
N ASP A 104 9.83 -7.28 8.64
CA ASP A 104 10.00 -6.10 9.50
C ASP A 104 11.48 -5.88 9.87
N ALA A 105 11.82 -4.64 10.24
CA ALA A 105 13.10 -4.04 10.58
C ALA A 105 14.33 -4.98 10.74
N SER A 106 14.99 -5.22 9.61
CA SER A 106 16.39 -5.66 9.40
C SER A 106 16.91 -6.94 10.06
N ASP A 107 17.30 -7.89 9.20
CA ASP A 107 17.89 -9.22 9.46
C ASP A 107 16.91 -10.35 9.80
N GLY A 108 16.02 -10.64 8.84
CA GLY A 108 15.12 -11.79 8.95
C GLY A 108 14.08 -11.64 10.07
N GLY A 109 13.72 -10.39 10.39
CA GLY A 109 12.59 -10.07 11.25
C GLY A 109 11.32 -10.77 10.78
N ASP A 110 10.31 -10.81 11.64
CA ASP A 110 9.08 -11.53 11.37
C ASP A 110 8.50 -11.13 10.01
N VAL A 111 7.96 -12.12 9.28
CA VAL A 111 7.29 -11.88 8.00
C VAL A 111 6.07 -11.02 8.28
N ALA A 112 6.08 -9.79 7.80
CA ALA A 112 4.95 -8.87 7.90
C ALA A 112 3.88 -9.19 6.86
N ALA A 113 4.30 -9.60 5.66
CA ALA A 113 3.43 -10.05 4.58
C ALA A 113 4.19 -10.92 3.55
N ASP A 114 3.45 -11.71 2.76
CA ASP A 114 3.96 -12.49 1.64
C ASP A 114 3.23 -12.07 0.35
N LEU A 115 3.98 -11.57 -0.63
CA LEU A 115 3.49 -11.17 -1.94
C LEU A 115 3.71 -12.28 -2.97
N ASP A 116 2.62 -12.94 -3.36
CA ASP A 116 2.61 -13.96 -4.42
C ASP A 116 2.57 -13.29 -5.82
N LEU A 117 3.73 -13.28 -6.47
CA LEU A 117 3.97 -12.73 -7.82
C LEU A 117 4.01 -13.81 -8.92
N THR A 118 3.41 -14.99 -8.70
CA THR A 118 3.57 -16.14 -9.62
C THR A 118 3.37 -15.76 -11.09
N ILE A 119 4.37 -16.03 -11.93
CA ILE A 119 4.51 -15.58 -13.34
C ILE A 119 3.32 -16.01 -14.22
N LEU A 120 2.69 -17.15 -13.93
CA LEU A 120 1.45 -17.59 -14.59
C LEU A 120 0.25 -16.64 -14.36
N LYS A 121 0.40 -15.67 -13.45
CA LYS A 121 -0.59 -14.65 -13.08
C LYS A 121 -0.15 -13.24 -13.48
N ARG A 122 0.80 -13.03 -14.41
CA ARG A 122 1.18 -11.66 -14.86
C ARG A 122 -0.04 -10.85 -15.34
N TYR A 123 -1.03 -11.55 -15.91
CA TYR A 123 -2.34 -11.02 -16.30
C TYR A 123 -3.49 -11.35 -15.33
N GLY A 124 -3.16 -11.99 -14.19
CA GLY A 124 -4.11 -12.49 -13.20
C GLY A 124 -4.09 -11.70 -11.90
N THR A 125 -4.67 -12.32 -10.86
CA THR A 125 -4.74 -11.76 -9.51
C THR A 125 -3.47 -12.10 -8.73
N TRP A 126 -2.75 -11.10 -8.24
CA TRP A 126 -1.68 -11.29 -7.26
C TRP A 126 -2.26 -11.25 -5.85
N LYS A 127 -1.57 -11.86 -4.90
CA LYS A 127 -2.07 -11.92 -3.52
C LYS A 127 -1.02 -11.39 -2.57
N LEU A 128 -1.44 -10.48 -1.69
CA LEU A 128 -0.66 -10.05 -0.55
C LEU A 128 -1.26 -10.71 0.69
N LYS A 129 -0.53 -11.67 1.26
CA LYS A 129 -0.97 -12.48 2.39
C LYS A 129 -0.38 -11.96 3.68
N PHE A 130 -1.12 -12.09 4.77
CA PHE A 130 -0.69 -11.65 6.09
C PHE A 130 -0.64 -12.82 7.07
N PRO A 131 0.34 -12.88 7.98
CA PRO A 131 0.36 -13.90 9.01
C PRO A 131 -0.86 -13.80 9.94
N PRO A 132 -1.27 -14.92 10.58
CA PRO A 132 -2.33 -14.90 11.59
C PRO A 132 -2.03 -13.88 12.69
N GLY A 133 -2.98 -12.99 12.98
CA GLY A 133 -2.82 -11.96 14.00
C GLY A 133 -1.93 -10.77 13.58
N SER A 134 -1.62 -10.64 12.29
CA SER A 134 -0.86 -9.49 11.78
C SER A 134 -1.53 -8.17 12.15
N ARG A 135 -0.70 -7.20 12.56
CA ARG A 135 -1.13 -5.82 12.83
C ARG A 135 -1.44 -5.04 11.54
N HIS A 136 -0.94 -5.50 10.40
CA HIS A 136 -1.01 -4.79 9.12
C HIS A 136 -2.33 -5.01 8.37
N SER A 137 -2.87 -6.23 8.47
CA SER A 137 -4.19 -6.56 7.93
C SER A 137 -4.72 -7.83 8.57
N ILE A 138 -6.04 -7.89 8.79
CA ILE A 138 -6.74 -9.08 9.29
C ILE A 138 -7.04 -10.10 8.18
N HIS A 139 -6.92 -9.69 6.91
CA HIS A 139 -7.24 -10.51 5.74
C HIS A 139 -6.23 -10.30 4.62
N ASP A 140 -6.06 -11.34 3.81
CA ASP A 140 -5.29 -11.29 2.58
C ASP A 140 -5.95 -10.35 1.55
N LEU A 141 -5.12 -9.74 0.71
CA LEU A 141 -5.56 -8.82 -0.33
C LEU A 141 -5.35 -9.42 -1.72
N ASP A 142 -6.41 -9.41 -2.52
CA ASP A 142 -6.35 -9.72 -3.94
C ASP A 142 -6.06 -8.44 -4.74
N ILE A 143 -4.92 -8.41 -5.44
CA ILE A 143 -4.49 -7.31 -6.29
C ILE A 143 -4.77 -7.68 -7.75
N ARG A 144 -5.64 -6.90 -8.41
CA ARG A 144 -6.16 -7.21 -9.74
C ARG A 144 -5.89 -6.06 -10.70
N ALA A 145 -5.37 -6.40 -11.89
CA ALA A 145 -5.34 -5.44 -13.00
C ALA A 145 -6.79 -5.13 -13.45
N VAL A 146 -7.11 -3.84 -13.60
CA VAL A 146 -8.43 -3.42 -14.11
C VAL A 146 -8.60 -3.83 -15.57
N SER A 147 -7.52 -3.74 -16.34
CA SER A 147 -7.43 -4.24 -17.71
C SER A 147 -5.96 -4.33 -18.10
N ILE A 148 -5.61 -5.27 -18.98
CA ILE A 148 -4.25 -5.39 -19.54
C ILE A 148 -3.83 -4.08 -20.26
N LEU A 149 -4.81 -3.35 -20.81
CA LEU A 149 -4.55 -2.10 -21.54
C LEU A 149 -4.62 -0.84 -20.67
N ARG A 150 -5.26 -0.92 -19.49
CA ARG A 150 -5.39 0.21 -18.58
C ARG A 150 -4.37 -0.02 -17.48
N LYS A 151 -3.32 0.80 -17.43
CA LYS A 151 -2.26 0.80 -16.41
C LYS A 151 -2.81 1.15 -15.02
N GLN A 152 -3.69 0.29 -14.51
CA GLN A 152 -4.47 0.49 -13.32
C GLN A 152 -4.64 -0.84 -12.60
N GLU A 153 -4.49 -0.79 -11.28
CA GLU A 153 -4.64 -1.95 -10.43
C GLU A 153 -5.56 -1.62 -9.28
N THR A 154 -6.28 -2.64 -8.81
CA THR A 154 -7.27 -2.50 -7.76
C THR A 154 -7.08 -3.56 -6.70
N PHE A 155 -7.41 -3.20 -5.48
CA PHE A 155 -7.58 -4.14 -4.38
C PHE A 155 -8.68 -3.62 -3.46
N VAL A 156 -9.25 -4.51 -2.67
CA VAL A 156 -10.27 -4.16 -1.67
C VAL A 156 -9.69 -4.46 -0.30
N LYS A 157 -9.71 -3.47 0.58
CA LYS A 157 -9.33 -3.62 1.99
C LYS A 157 -10.46 -3.10 2.86
N ASP A 158 -10.92 -3.92 3.79
CA ASP A 158 -12.01 -3.59 4.74
C ASP A 158 -13.29 -3.09 4.04
N GLY A 159 -13.61 -3.66 2.88
CA GLY A 159 -14.78 -3.29 2.07
C GLY A 159 -14.61 -2.01 1.24
N ILE A 160 -13.44 -1.36 1.29
CA ILE A 160 -13.14 -0.13 0.56
C ILE A 160 -12.30 -0.46 -0.68
N LEU A 161 -12.67 0.13 -1.81
CA LEU A 161 -11.94 -0.02 -3.07
C LEU A 161 -10.76 0.94 -3.12
N TYR A 162 -9.59 0.39 -3.37
CA TYR A 162 -8.35 1.11 -3.62
C TYR A 162 -7.90 0.88 -5.06
N MET A 163 -7.33 1.91 -5.69
CA MET A 163 -6.89 1.86 -7.08
C MET A 163 -5.56 2.58 -7.30
N TRP A 164 -4.55 1.85 -7.74
CA TRP A 164 -3.34 2.41 -8.31
C TRP A 164 -3.63 2.90 -9.73
N ASP A 165 -3.38 4.18 -9.98
CA ASP A 165 -3.42 4.78 -11.30
C ASP A 165 -1.99 5.07 -11.78
N MET A 166 -1.53 4.31 -12.77
CA MET A 166 -0.20 4.43 -13.38
C MET A 166 -0.27 5.03 -14.80
N THR A 167 -1.41 5.62 -15.17
CA THR A 167 -1.61 6.20 -16.51
C THR A 167 -0.78 7.47 -16.74
N GLY A 168 -0.26 8.09 -15.68
CA GLY A 168 0.57 9.31 -15.73
C GLY A 168 1.93 9.15 -16.41
N GLY A 169 2.34 7.92 -16.75
CA GLY A 169 3.62 7.64 -17.41
C GLY A 169 4.85 7.84 -16.51
N GLY A 170 6.03 7.49 -17.02
CA GLY A 170 7.30 7.74 -16.35
C GLY A 170 7.58 6.92 -15.09
N LYS A 171 7.10 5.67 -15.01
CA LYS A 171 7.17 4.79 -13.82
C LYS A 171 6.67 5.48 -12.55
N ARG A 172 5.45 6.04 -12.63
CA ARG A 172 4.76 6.75 -11.54
C ARG A 172 3.41 6.11 -11.30
N GLY A 173 2.94 6.13 -10.06
CA GLY A 173 1.61 5.66 -9.72
C GLY A 173 1.02 6.42 -8.54
N ALA A 174 -0.30 6.60 -8.56
CA ALA A 174 -1.06 7.26 -7.51
C ALA A 174 -2.15 6.34 -6.98
N LEU A 175 -2.16 6.09 -5.67
CA LEU A 175 -3.14 5.25 -5.00
C LEU A 175 -4.32 6.09 -4.55
N HIS A 176 -5.50 5.71 -5.02
CA HIS A 176 -6.75 6.35 -4.67
C HIS A 176 -7.65 5.42 -3.87
N LYS A 177 -8.12 5.90 -2.72
CA LYS A 177 -9.22 5.30 -1.95
C LYS A 177 -10.55 5.82 -2.48
N THR A 178 -11.54 4.95 -2.69
CA THR A 178 -12.88 5.36 -3.16
C THR A 178 -13.93 5.16 -2.08
N VAL A 179 -14.52 6.25 -1.58
CA VAL A 179 -15.61 6.24 -0.58
C VAL A 179 -16.77 7.07 -1.11
N GLY A 180 -17.98 6.50 -1.13
CA GLY A 180 -19.18 7.21 -1.62
C GLY A 180 -19.04 7.75 -3.05
N GLY A 181 -18.31 7.05 -3.92
CA GLY A 181 -18.03 7.47 -5.30
C GLY A 181 -16.98 8.58 -5.45
N LYS A 182 -16.43 9.11 -4.34
CA LYS A 182 -15.35 10.11 -4.35
C LYS A 182 -14.01 9.42 -4.19
N LYS A 183 -13.00 9.91 -4.91
CA LYS A 183 -11.62 9.41 -4.84
C LYS A 183 -10.77 10.35 -3.99
N ALA A 184 -10.03 9.79 -3.03
CA ALA A 184 -9.02 10.49 -2.24
C ALA A 184 -7.64 9.91 -2.58
N LEU A 185 -6.65 10.78 -2.84
CA LEU A 185 -5.25 10.39 -3.00
C LEU A 185 -4.66 10.08 -1.62
N ILE A 186 -4.07 8.90 -1.46
CA ILE A 186 -3.58 8.42 -0.16
C ILE A 186 -2.15 7.84 -0.21
N ALA A 187 -1.65 7.54 -1.40
CA ALA A 187 -0.24 7.23 -1.60
C ALA A 187 0.19 7.62 -3.01
N GLU A 188 1.47 7.89 -3.19
CA GLU A 188 2.05 8.15 -4.50
C GLU A 188 3.47 7.59 -4.57
N PHE A 189 3.82 7.02 -5.72
CA PHE A 189 5.17 6.56 -5.98
C PHE A 189 5.74 7.14 -7.27
N VAL A 190 7.07 7.31 -7.25
CA VAL A 190 7.88 7.66 -8.42
C VAL A 190 9.08 6.74 -8.44
N ALA A 191 9.35 6.08 -9.57
CA ALA A 191 10.52 5.24 -9.74
C ALA A 191 11.47 5.78 -10.81
N LYS A 192 12.77 5.63 -10.58
CA LYS A 192 13.83 5.89 -11.57
C LYS A 192 14.36 4.59 -12.14
N SER A 193 14.72 4.63 -13.43
CA SER A 193 15.19 3.46 -14.18
C SER A 193 16.70 3.42 -14.43
N TRP A 194 17.50 4.33 -13.85
CA TRP A 194 18.91 4.46 -14.24
C TRP A 194 19.86 3.63 -13.34
N PHE A 195 20.53 2.66 -13.94
CA PHE A 195 21.58 1.76 -13.39
C PHE A 195 21.26 0.93 -12.12
N LYS A 196 20.13 1.16 -11.46
CA LYS A 196 19.44 0.32 -10.46
C LYS A 196 18.03 0.90 -10.28
N ASN A 197 17.00 0.06 -10.28
CA ASN A 197 15.65 0.58 -10.05
C ASN A 197 15.52 1.05 -8.60
N SER A 198 15.13 2.30 -8.41
CA SER A 198 14.77 2.85 -7.11
C SER A 198 13.40 3.45 -7.19
N CYS A 199 12.69 3.47 -6.07
CA CYS A 199 11.37 4.06 -5.98
C CYS A 199 11.23 4.84 -4.67
N VAL A 200 10.64 6.03 -4.78
CA VAL A 200 10.17 6.81 -3.64
C VAL A 200 8.66 6.58 -3.54
N LEU A 201 8.20 6.17 -2.37
CA LEU A 201 6.80 5.93 -2.04
C LEU A 201 6.42 6.82 -0.86
N ALA A 202 5.48 7.75 -1.06
CA ALA A 202 4.87 8.54 0.00
C ALA A 202 3.48 7.98 0.33
N VAL A 203 3.15 7.87 1.62
CA VAL A 203 1.92 7.24 2.12
C VAL A 203 1.30 8.08 3.23
N ASP A 204 -0.02 8.18 3.25
CA ASP A 204 -0.81 8.60 4.41
C ASP A 204 -1.18 7.35 5.22
N THR A 205 -0.49 7.12 6.34
CA THR A 205 -0.65 5.88 7.12
C THR A 205 -1.92 5.84 7.95
N LYS A 206 -2.66 6.95 8.02
CA LYS A 206 -3.99 6.99 8.63
C LYS A 206 -5.05 6.38 7.72
N GLU A 207 -4.81 6.39 6.40
CA GLU A 207 -5.74 5.91 5.39
C GLU A 207 -5.42 4.51 4.87
N VAL A 208 -4.14 4.11 4.89
CA VAL A 208 -3.69 2.76 4.52
C VAL A 208 -2.43 2.39 5.30
N ASP A 209 -2.35 1.15 5.77
CA ASP A 209 -1.15 0.61 6.41
C ASP A 209 0.06 0.63 5.43
N ASP A 210 1.25 0.92 5.95
CA ASP A 210 2.44 1.11 5.12
C ASP A 210 2.95 -0.19 4.47
N VAL A 211 2.77 -1.36 5.11
CA VAL A 211 3.06 -2.67 4.51
C VAL A 211 2.07 -2.99 3.38
N VAL A 212 0.79 -2.65 3.56
CA VAL A 212 -0.20 -2.76 2.48
C VAL A 212 0.18 -1.87 1.30
N ALA A 213 0.50 -0.59 1.57
CA ALA A 213 0.91 0.34 0.52
C ALA A 213 2.18 -0.13 -0.19
N LEU A 214 3.18 -0.60 0.56
CA LEU A 214 4.44 -1.15 0.04
C LEU A 214 4.22 -2.39 -0.83
N GLY A 215 3.51 -3.40 -0.33
CA GLY A 215 3.26 -4.64 -1.06
C GLY A 215 2.46 -4.41 -2.35
N THR A 216 1.42 -3.58 -2.30
CA THR A 216 0.64 -3.23 -3.50
C THR A 216 1.40 -2.29 -4.45
N CYS A 217 2.30 -1.45 -3.95
CA CYS A 217 3.20 -0.64 -4.79
C CYS A 217 4.21 -1.52 -5.54
N VAL A 218 4.83 -2.50 -4.87
CA VAL A 218 5.75 -3.45 -5.51
C VAL A 218 5.00 -4.30 -6.54
N ALA A 219 3.75 -4.65 -6.26
CA ALA A 219 2.88 -5.28 -7.25
C ALA A 219 2.69 -4.37 -8.49
N ALA A 220 2.33 -3.11 -8.28
CA ALA A 220 2.14 -2.14 -9.35
C ALA A 220 3.41 -1.96 -10.21
N LEU A 221 4.57 -1.82 -9.56
CA LEU A 221 5.86 -1.66 -10.22
C LEU A 221 6.26 -2.87 -11.06
N ASN A 222 6.04 -4.10 -10.58
CA ASN A 222 6.38 -5.31 -11.33
C ASN A 222 5.46 -5.58 -12.53
N ARG A 223 4.26 -4.97 -12.56
CA ARG A 223 3.32 -5.09 -13.69
C ARG A 223 3.55 -4.02 -14.76
N ASP A 224 4.10 -2.86 -14.39
CA ASP A 224 4.48 -1.77 -15.34
C ASP A 224 5.83 -2.00 -16.04
N VAL A 225 6.60 -3.03 -15.66
CA VAL A 225 7.89 -3.46 -16.26
C VAL A 225 7.72 -4.57 -17.28
#